data_AF-A0AAN6NUQ7-F1
#
_entry.id   AF-A0AAN6NUQ7-F1
#
_cell.length_a   1.000
_cell.length_b   1.000
_cell.length_c   1.000
_cell.angle_alpha   90.00
_cell.angle_beta   90.00
_cell.angle_gamma   90.00
#
_symmetry.space_group_name_H-M   'P 1'
#
loop_
_entity.id
_entity.type
_entity.pdbx_description
1 polymer ?
#
loop_
_entity_poly.entity_id
_entity_poly.type
_entity_poly.pdbx_seq_one_letter_code
_entity_poly.pdbx_strand_id
1 'polypeptide(L)'
;MLYHVNTKAIDGSAGSVELKKMQLSSYPQCALFEQTILSREDGSKEVLVKWHAPAPAGAGAGAGAEETSQGGEQAEREKVKRLEAETITVELDPPPRIEELHKVEVDLHGSPTTCYKVGEEYDRWFSERFGFEVVFVYLGDGKRQILGTSLLPPPPTATTSTTSTHSHASSSRRQSGQSTTPQRQQHPQQQQSGGGGGWQSTLTSLVSWFPTVPISVPGFIAIQGEREDDHIQDQQQQNMKPWITFTDVAPLLITSESSLSNLSARLAPESTTSTESTESTTESTHPPQVPMYKMRPNLVLDGEGEEAWAEDYWGELVITSTSSNTPTNSSTSSSKKTNTKLHLTGNCARCTSLNVDYDTGKPAQGEMGTVLKKLMGDRRVDPGMKWSPVFGRYAFVGESVGEGQGEEQEQEEREVWISVGDEVQVMRRNEERTVMDWPF
;
A
#
# COMPACT_ATOMS: atom_id res chain seq x y z
N MET A 1 12.65 1.88 9.50
CA MET A 1 13.16 2.01 8.11
C MET A 1 14.66 1.74 8.14
N LEU A 2 15.23 1.18 7.07
CA LEU A 2 16.66 0.83 6.99
C LEU A 2 17.44 1.83 6.14
N TYR A 3 18.63 2.20 6.61
CA TYR A 3 19.57 3.08 5.91
C TYR A 3 20.93 2.43 5.84
N HIS A 4 21.55 2.46 4.66
CA HIS A 4 22.94 2.09 4.47
C HIS A 4 23.84 3.26 4.88
N VAL A 5 24.86 2.97 5.67
CA VAL A 5 25.87 3.96 6.09
C VAL A 5 26.98 4.02 5.04
N ASN A 6 26.98 5.07 4.23
CA ASN A 6 28.06 5.34 3.29
C ASN A 6 29.11 6.23 3.97
N THR A 7 30.31 5.69 4.18
CA THR A 7 31.46 6.48 4.60
C THR A 7 32.21 6.99 3.38
N LYS A 8 32.18 8.31 3.14
CA LYS A 8 33.04 8.92 2.13
C LYS A 8 34.36 9.27 2.79
N ALA A 9 35.42 8.50 2.49
CA ALA A 9 36.77 8.89 2.84
C ALA A 9 37.11 10.18 2.07
N ILE A 10 37.27 11.28 2.79
CA ILE A 10 37.87 12.51 2.26
C ILE A 10 39.32 12.48 2.73
N ASP A 11 40.26 12.56 1.78
CA ASP A 11 41.70 12.48 2.04
C ASP A 11 42.12 13.31 3.26
N GLY A 12 42.40 12.62 4.38
CA GLY A 12 42.97 13.21 5.60
C GLY A 12 42.00 13.81 6.63
N SER A 13 40.67 13.74 6.47
CA SER A 13 39.70 14.13 7.51
C SER A 13 38.75 12.97 7.87
N ALA A 14 38.10 13.07 9.04
CA ALA A 14 37.02 12.16 9.39
C ALA A 14 35.95 12.21 8.28
N GLY A 15 35.82 11.11 7.54
CA GLY A 15 34.93 11.02 6.38
C GLY A 15 33.51 11.42 6.73
N SER A 16 32.81 12.10 5.82
CA SER A 16 31.40 12.40 6.04
C SER A 16 30.59 11.10 5.96
N VAL A 17 29.75 10.90 6.96
CA VAL A 17 28.80 9.78 7.01
C VAL A 17 27.53 10.21 6.30
N GLU A 18 27.17 9.49 5.23
CA GLU A 18 25.95 9.72 4.46
C GLU A 18 25.01 8.53 4.67
N LEU A 19 23.77 8.80 5.09
CA LEU A 19 22.75 7.77 5.22
C LEU A 19 21.94 7.67 3.93
N LYS A 20 22.00 6.50 3.28
CA LYS A 20 21.24 6.23 2.06
C LYS A 20 20.07 5.32 2.37
N LYS A 21 18.84 5.79 2.11
CA LYS A 21 17.61 4.98 2.25
C LYS A 21 17.76 3.67 1.47
N MET A 22 17.47 2.55 2.13
CA MET A 22 17.45 1.25 1.48
C MET A 22 16.07 1.01 0.84
N GLN A 23 16.02 1.05 -0.48
CA GLN A 23 14.84 0.72 -1.27
C GLN A 23 15.09 -0.50 -2.13
N LEU A 24 14.03 -1.28 -2.38
CA LEU A 24 14.11 -2.55 -3.11
C LEU A 24 14.74 -2.41 -4.51
N SER A 25 14.53 -1.28 -5.19
CA SER A 25 15.13 -1.00 -6.51
C SER A 25 16.65 -0.88 -6.49
N SER A 26 17.23 -0.45 -5.36
CA SER A 26 18.67 -0.20 -5.18
C SER A 26 19.33 -1.25 -4.28
N TYR A 27 18.55 -1.91 -3.43
CA TYR A 27 18.93 -2.94 -2.47
C TYR A 27 17.93 -4.10 -2.55
N PRO A 28 18.02 -4.96 -3.58
CA PRO A 28 17.08 -6.05 -3.78
C PRO A 28 17.09 -7.06 -2.62
N GLN A 29 18.17 -7.12 -1.83
CA GLN A 29 18.27 -7.95 -0.63
C GLN A 29 17.23 -7.58 0.43
N CYS A 30 16.64 -6.38 0.36
CA CYS A 30 15.52 -6.02 1.22
C CYS A 30 14.30 -6.94 1.05
N ALA A 31 14.15 -7.65 -0.08
CA ALA A 31 13.07 -8.63 -0.23
C ALA A 31 13.24 -9.90 0.61
N LEU A 32 14.43 -10.14 1.15
CA LEU A 32 14.70 -11.27 2.03
C LEU A 32 14.18 -11.05 3.46
N PHE A 33 13.51 -9.93 3.72
CA PHE A 33 12.97 -9.60 5.02
C PHE A 33 11.45 -9.54 4.95
N GLU A 34 10.81 -10.34 5.79
CA GLU A 34 9.37 -10.37 5.98
C GLU A 34 9.03 -9.74 7.33
N GLN A 35 7.91 -9.02 7.39
CA GLN A 35 7.44 -8.33 8.58
C GLN A 35 6.07 -8.88 8.95
N THR A 36 5.89 -9.28 10.20
CA THR A 36 4.60 -9.68 10.75
C THR A 36 4.31 -8.84 11.98
N ILE A 37 3.10 -8.28 12.08
CA ILE A 37 2.65 -7.61 13.30
C ILE A 37 2.03 -8.67 14.20
N LEU A 38 2.56 -8.81 15.41
CA LEU A 38 2.05 -9.71 16.43
C LEU A 38 1.30 -8.91 17.49
N SER A 39 0.25 -9.51 18.03
CA SER A 39 -0.47 -8.98 19.20
C SER A 39 -0.10 -9.81 20.42
N ARG A 40 0.32 -9.12 21.48
CA ARG A 40 0.66 -9.71 22.77
C ARG A 40 -0.61 -9.90 23.61
N GLU A 41 -0.50 -10.70 24.68
CA GLU A 41 -1.63 -11.00 25.57
C GLU A 41 -2.20 -9.75 26.26
N ASP A 42 -1.36 -8.73 26.48
CA ASP A 42 -1.74 -7.45 27.06
C ASP A 42 -2.34 -6.46 26.03
N GLY A 43 -2.51 -6.89 24.77
CA GLY A 43 -3.04 -6.10 23.68
C GLY A 43 -2.01 -5.22 22.95
N SER A 44 -0.78 -5.14 23.46
CA SER A 44 0.29 -4.40 22.78
C SER A 44 0.72 -5.10 21.49
N LYS A 45 1.27 -4.32 20.56
CA LYS A 45 1.74 -4.82 19.26
C LYS A 45 3.25 -4.78 19.13
N GLU A 46 3.80 -5.82 18.53
CA GLU A 46 5.22 -5.89 18.17
C GLU A 46 5.40 -6.28 16.70
N VAL A 47 6.53 -5.92 16.12
CA VAL A 47 6.87 -6.27 14.74
C VAL A 47 7.91 -7.38 14.76
N LEU A 48 7.52 -8.58 14.36
CA LEU A 48 8.45 -9.66 14.08
C LEU A 48 9.03 -9.49 12.68
N VAL A 49 10.34 -9.34 12.58
CA VAL A 49 11.06 -9.36 11.32
C VAL A 49 11.70 -10.73 11.16
N LYS A 50 11.39 -11.41 10.06
CA LYS A 50 11.99 -12.67 9.66
C LYS A 50 12.91 -12.47 8.46
N TRP A 51 14.12 -12.98 8.55
CA TRP A 51 15.08 -13.04 7.47
C TRP A 51 15.03 -14.41 6.78
N HIS A 52 14.83 -14.38 5.46
CA HIS A 52 14.86 -15.54 4.59
C HIS A 52 16.25 -15.66 4.00
N ALA A 53 17.09 -16.50 4.61
CA ALA A 53 18.45 -16.71 4.13
C ALA A 53 18.44 -17.27 2.70
N PRO A 54 19.15 -16.64 1.73
CA PRO A 54 19.25 -17.17 0.39
C PRO A 54 19.88 -18.56 0.41
N ALA A 55 19.32 -19.50 -0.36
CA ALA A 55 19.88 -20.84 -0.46
C ALA A 55 21.36 -20.77 -0.88
N PRO A 56 22.26 -21.52 -0.22
CA PRO A 56 23.66 -21.54 -0.60
C PRO A 56 23.79 -22.03 -2.05
N ALA A 57 24.59 -21.33 -2.85
CA ALA A 57 24.79 -21.65 -4.25
C ALA A 57 25.31 -23.09 -4.39
N GLY A 58 24.46 -24.00 -4.89
CA GLY A 58 24.77 -25.42 -5.05
C GLY A 58 23.87 -26.39 -4.30
N ALA A 59 22.98 -25.91 -3.41
CA ALA A 59 21.90 -26.74 -2.86
C ALA A 59 20.77 -26.82 -3.90
N GLY A 60 20.78 -27.84 -4.74
CA GLY A 60 19.65 -28.15 -5.62
C GLY A 60 18.35 -28.27 -4.81
N ALA A 61 17.24 -27.85 -5.41
CA ALA A 61 15.88 -28.04 -4.89
C ALA A 61 15.59 -29.55 -4.77
N GLY A 62 15.98 -30.15 -3.64
CA GLY A 62 15.93 -31.60 -3.48
C GLY A 62 16.46 -32.12 -2.15
N ALA A 63 16.64 -31.26 -1.14
CA ALA A 63 16.84 -31.72 0.23
C ALA A 63 15.50 -31.63 0.98
N GLY A 64 14.54 -32.46 0.57
CA GLY A 64 13.47 -32.87 1.48
C GLY A 64 14.18 -33.55 2.65
N ALA A 65 14.18 -32.90 3.81
CA ALA A 65 14.66 -33.52 5.03
C ALA A 65 13.73 -34.70 5.31
N GLU A 66 14.16 -35.92 4.96
CA GLU A 66 13.58 -37.12 5.53
C GLU A 66 13.77 -37.03 7.05
N GLU A 67 12.69 -36.72 7.76
CA GLU A 67 12.63 -36.78 9.22
C GLU A 67 12.78 -38.24 9.66
N THR A 68 14.03 -38.67 9.84
CA THR A 68 14.32 -39.90 10.58
C THR A 68 13.97 -39.67 12.05
N SER A 69 13.01 -40.44 12.55
CA SER A 69 12.35 -40.34 13.86
C SER A 69 13.22 -40.73 15.06
N GLN A 70 14.50 -40.37 15.07
CA GLN A 70 15.43 -40.61 16.19
C GLN A 70 16.32 -39.37 16.40
N GLY A 71 15.79 -38.33 17.04
CA GLY A 71 16.57 -37.12 17.36
C GLY A 71 15.79 -35.90 17.89
N GLY A 72 14.57 -36.09 18.42
CA GLY A 72 13.60 -35.01 18.63
C GLY A 72 14.10 -33.80 19.42
N GLU A 73 14.79 -33.98 20.54
CA GLU A 73 15.25 -32.86 21.38
C GLU A 73 16.43 -32.08 20.77
N GLN A 74 17.35 -32.76 20.08
CA GLN A 74 18.49 -32.08 19.44
C GLN A 74 18.03 -31.34 18.19
N ALA A 75 17.20 -31.97 17.37
CA ALA A 75 16.59 -31.34 16.20
C ALA A 75 15.77 -30.10 16.59
N GLU A 76 15.00 -30.18 17.68
CA GLU A 76 14.22 -29.04 18.18
C GLU A 76 15.13 -27.91 18.69
N ARG A 77 16.21 -28.22 19.42
CA ARG A 77 17.20 -27.21 19.83
C ARG A 77 17.87 -26.52 18.65
N GLU A 78 18.23 -27.26 17.61
CA GLU A 78 18.83 -26.71 16.39
C GLU A 78 17.85 -25.83 15.62
N LYS A 79 16.57 -26.23 15.58
CA LYS A 79 15.48 -25.46 14.98
C LYS A 79 15.25 -24.14 15.73
N VAL A 80 15.17 -24.17 17.06
CA VAL A 80 15.03 -22.96 17.89
C VAL A 80 16.19 -22.00 17.65
N LYS A 81 17.43 -22.52 17.69
CA LYS A 81 18.63 -21.70 17.44
C LYS A 81 18.62 -21.05 16.06
N ARG A 82 18.12 -21.75 15.04
CA ARG A 82 17.97 -21.20 13.69
C ARG A 82 16.93 -20.08 13.66
N LEU A 83 15.77 -20.27 14.27
CA LEU A 83 14.72 -19.26 14.35
C LEU A 83 15.18 -18.01 15.10
N GLU A 84 15.92 -18.17 16.21
CA GLU A 84 16.54 -17.06 16.95
C GLU A 84 17.55 -16.28 16.11
N ALA A 85 18.28 -16.95 15.21
CA ALA A 85 19.20 -16.29 14.29
C ALA A 85 18.48 -15.62 13.10
N GLU A 86 17.35 -16.15 12.66
CA GLU A 86 16.59 -15.68 11.50
C GLU A 86 15.53 -14.63 11.84
N THR A 87 15.26 -14.38 13.13
CA THR A 87 14.22 -13.43 13.53
C THR A 87 14.73 -12.36 14.48
N ILE A 88 14.06 -11.21 14.48
CA ILE A 88 14.22 -10.16 15.49
C ILE A 88 12.85 -9.51 15.72
N THR A 89 12.52 -9.25 16.99
CA THR A 89 11.30 -8.56 17.37
C THR A 89 11.61 -7.10 17.66
N VAL A 90 10.83 -6.20 17.07
CA VAL A 90 10.87 -4.76 17.34
C VAL A 90 9.64 -4.39 18.16
N GLU A 91 9.87 -4.02 19.41
CA GLU A 91 8.83 -3.52 20.31
C GLU A 91 8.55 -2.04 19.99
N LEU A 92 7.35 -1.76 19.47
CA LEU A 92 6.91 -0.40 19.14
C LEU A 92 5.66 0.02 19.93
N ASP A 93 5.21 -0.83 20.86
CA ASP A 93 4.05 -0.60 21.70
C ASP A 93 4.33 -1.06 23.15
N PRO A 94 4.48 -0.14 24.12
CA PRO A 94 4.40 1.30 23.94
C PRO A 94 5.53 1.80 23.03
N PRO A 95 5.32 2.91 22.28
CA PRO A 95 6.35 3.49 21.45
C PRO A 95 7.64 3.77 22.23
N PRO A 96 8.82 3.61 21.61
CA PRO A 96 10.07 4.02 22.22
C PRO A 96 10.01 5.49 22.65
N ARG A 97 10.57 5.81 23.81
CA ARG A 97 10.67 7.19 24.30
C ARG A 97 11.65 7.96 23.44
N ILE A 98 11.10 8.70 22.47
CA ILE A 98 11.88 9.38 21.44
C ILE A 98 12.89 10.40 22.03
N GLU A 99 12.63 10.92 23.22
CA GLU A 99 13.52 11.84 23.95
C GLU A 99 14.82 11.17 24.41
N GLU A 100 14.79 9.85 24.57
CA GLU A 100 15.93 9.03 25.00
C GLU A 100 16.73 8.48 23.79
N LEU A 101 16.21 8.65 22.57
CA LEU A 101 16.81 8.11 21.35
C LEU A 101 17.68 9.14 20.61
N HIS A 102 18.72 8.63 19.93
CA HIS A 102 19.59 9.48 19.11
C HIS A 102 18.89 9.93 17.84
N LYS A 103 18.74 11.26 17.69
CA LYS A 103 18.12 11.89 16.51
C LYS A 103 18.99 11.76 15.27
N VAL A 104 18.34 11.59 14.12
CA VAL A 104 19.00 11.51 12.82
C VAL A 104 18.14 12.20 11.78
N GLU A 105 18.75 13.07 11.00
CA GLU A 105 18.08 13.73 9.88
C GLU A 105 18.16 12.85 8.64
N VAL A 106 17.02 12.62 8.01
CA VAL A 106 16.92 11.84 6.77
C VAL A 106 16.15 12.61 5.74
N ASP A 107 16.56 12.48 4.48
CA ASP A 107 15.84 13.00 3.32
C ASP A 107 15.37 11.84 2.44
N LEU A 108 14.07 11.84 2.13
CA LEU A 108 13.47 10.90 1.22
C LEU A 108 12.78 11.69 0.11
N HIS A 109 13.33 11.60 -1.11
CA HIS A 109 12.81 12.25 -2.31
C HIS A 109 12.60 13.77 -2.14
N GLY A 110 13.53 14.45 -1.48
CA GLY A 110 13.50 15.90 -1.23
C GLY A 110 12.59 16.33 -0.09
N SER A 111 12.00 15.38 0.66
CA SER A 111 11.13 15.63 1.80
C SER A 111 11.81 15.17 3.08
N PRO A 112 12.55 16.08 3.77
CA PRO A 112 13.32 15.76 4.96
C PRO A 112 12.43 15.57 6.19
N THR A 113 12.92 14.79 7.15
CA THR A 113 12.30 14.63 8.47
C THR A 113 13.32 14.15 9.50
N THR A 114 13.07 14.46 10.76
CA THR A 114 13.81 13.91 11.89
C THR A 114 13.32 12.49 12.19
N CYS A 115 14.25 11.58 12.42
CA CYS A 115 14.00 10.20 12.85
C CYS A 115 14.91 9.88 14.05
N TYR A 116 14.78 8.66 14.56
CA TYR A 116 15.45 8.21 15.78
C TYR A 116 16.11 6.85 15.56
N LYS A 117 17.39 6.69 15.95
CA LYS A 117 18.05 5.37 15.97
C LYS A 117 17.39 4.52 17.05
N VAL A 118 16.99 3.29 16.70
CA VAL A 118 16.24 2.43 17.63
C VAL A 118 17.15 1.74 18.64
N GLY A 119 18.29 1.22 18.18
CA GLY A 119 19.23 0.49 19.05
C GLY A 119 20.33 -0.20 18.26
N GLU A 120 21.50 -0.36 18.87
CA GLU A 120 22.66 -0.99 18.21
C GLU A 120 22.44 -2.48 17.96
N GLU A 121 21.57 -3.15 18.72
CA GLU A 121 21.18 -4.53 18.47
C GLU A 121 20.48 -4.72 17.12
N TYR A 122 19.59 -3.79 16.74
CA TYR A 122 18.92 -3.82 15.45
C TYR A 122 19.90 -3.51 14.33
N ASP A 123 20.69 -2.44 14.48
CA ASP A 123 21.73 -2.05 13.52
C ASP A 123 22.66 -3.23 13.21
N ARG A 124 23.16 -3.91 14.25
CA ARG A 124 24.02 -5.09 14.14
C ARG A 124 23.33 -6.25 13.44
N TRP A 125 22.10 -6.58 13.85
CA TRP A 125 21.34 -7.69 13.26
C TRP A 125 21.17 -7.49 11.76
N PHE A 126 20.69 -6.32 11.31
CA PHE A 126 20.56 -6.03 9.89
C PHE A 126 21.92 -6.00 9.18
N SER A 127 22.93 -5.35 9.76
CA SER A 127 24.25 -5.22 9.14
C SER A 127 24.89 -6.58 8.83
N GLU A 128 24.77 -7.54 9.74
CA GLU A 128 25.27 -8.91 9.55
C GLU A 128 24.60 -9.62 8.37
N ARG A 129 23.30 -9.40 8.13
CA ARG A 129 22.56 -10.05 7.03
C ARG A 129 22.77 -9.35 5.70
N PHE A 130 22.95 -8.03 5.70
CA PHE A 130 23.24 -7.26 4.49
C PHE A 130 24.72 -7.30 4.07
N GLY A 131 25.64 -7.55 5.02
CA GLY A 131 27.08 -7.57 4.77
C GLY A 131 27.72 -6.17 4.69
N PHE A 132 27.01 -5.13 5.12
CA PHE A 132 27.46 -3.75 5.20
C PHE A 132 26.76 -3.04 6.37
N GLU A 133 27.26 -1.88 6.77
CA GLU A 133 26.72 -1.14 7.91
C GLU A 133 25.32 -0.59 7.61
N VAL A 134 24.34 -1.02 8.40
CA VAL A 134 22.92 -0.65 8.31
C VAL A 134 22.47 -0.05 9.62
N VAL A 135 21.71 1.04 9.51
CA VAL A 135 21.03 1.67 10.63
C VAL A 135 19.52 1.46 10.51
N PHE A 136 18.90 1.00 11.59
CA PHE A 136 17.46 0.92 11.73
C PHE A 136 16.93 2.17 12.46
N VAL A 137 16.07 2.92 11.75
CA VAL A 137 15.49 4.16 12.26
C VAL A 137 13.98 4.03 12.48
N TYR A 138 13.52 4.61 13.56
CA TYR A 138 12.11 4.82 13.90
C TYR A 138 11.71 6.25 13.58
N LEU A 139 10.52 6.44 13.02
CA LEU A 139 10.05 7.77 12.65
C LEU A 139 9.69 8.62 13.88
N GLY A 140 9.11 8.00 14.91
CA GLY A 140 8.59 8.73 16.06
C GLY A 140 7.49 9.72 15.66
N ASP A 141 7.67 10.96 16.07
CA ASP A 141 6.83 12.11 15.74
C ASP A 141 7.13 12.74 14.37
N GLY A 142 8.11 12.19 13.63
CA GLY A 142 8.51 12.68 12.31
C GLY A 142 7.36 12.69 11.32
N LYS A 143 7.19 13.83 10.63
CA LYS A 143 6.24 14.01 9.53
C LYS A 143 6.99 14.46 8.30
N ARG A 144 6.59 13.96 7.14
CA ARG A 144 7.15 14.38 5.85
C ARG A 144 6.12 15.17 5.05
N GLN A 145 6.57 16.31 4.53
CA GLN A 145 5.76 17.13 3.65
C GLN A 145 5.53 16.44 2.31
N ILE A 146 4.32 16.56 1.77
CA ILE A 146 4.00 16.19 0.40
C ILE A 146 4.39 17.36 -0.51
N LEU A 147 5.26 17.11 -1.49
CA LEU A 147 5.86 18.17 -2.32
C LEU A 147 5.08 18.46 -3.60
N GLY A 148 4.44 17.45 -4.19
CA GLY A 148 3.62 17.62 -5.39
C GLY A 148 2.27 18.25 -5.08
N THR A 149 1.95 19.37 -5.72
CA THR A 149 0.69 20.08 -5.54
C THR A 149 -0.50 19.31 -6.09
N SER A 150 -0.30 18.56 -7.16
CA SER A 150 -1.34 17.72 -7.80
C SER A 150 -1.74 16.53 -6.93
N LEU A 151 -0.88 16.11 -6.00
CA LEU A 151 -1.07 14.96 -5.13
C LEU A 151 -1.91 15.25 -3.89
N LEU A 152 -2.05 16.54 -3.55
CA LEU A 152 -2.82 16.93 -2.38
C LEU A 152 -4.31 16.66 -2.63
N PRO A 153 -5.02 16.05 -1.66
CA PRO A 153 -6.47 15.95 -1.76
C PRO A 153 -7.10 17.34 -1.84
N PRO A 154 -8.29 17.47 -2.46
CA PRO A 154 -9.01 18.74 -2.44
C PRO A 154 -9.25 19.18 -0.99
N PRO A 155 -9.25 20.49 -0.71
CA PRO A 155 -9.55 20.98 0.64
C PRO A 155 -10.96 20.53 1.06
N PRO A 156 -11.17 20.27 2.36
CA PRO A 156 -12.49 19.93 2.88
C PRO A 156 -13.49 21.03 2.50
N THR A 157 -14.63 20.62 1.98
CA THR A 157 -15.61 21.57 1.42
C THR A 157 -16.27 22.30 2.58
N ALA A 158 -15.95 23.58 2.79
CA ALA A 158 -16.73 24.42 3.69
C ALA A 158 -18.18 24.42 3.19
N THR A 159 -19.08 23.81 3.96
CA THR A 159 -20.51 23.74 3.64
C THR A 159 -21.04 25.16 3.62
N THR A 160 -21.09 25.78 2.43
CA THR A 160 -21.69 27.09 2.26
C THR A 160 -23.20 26.90 2.28
N SER A 161 -23.80 27.13 3.43
CA SER A 161 -25.25 27.29 3.58
C SER A 161 -25.72 28.36 2.60
N THR A 162 -26.31 27.94 1.48
CA THR A 162 -26.93 28.85 0.53
C THR A 162 -28.24 29.31 1.14
N THR A 163 -28.20 30.41 1.88
CA THR A 163 -29.42 31.14 2.26
C THR A 163 -30.00 31.73 0.98
N SER A 164 -31.01 31.05 0.43
CA SER A 164 -31.78 31.53 -0.71
C SER A 164 -32.56 32.78 -0.30
N THR A 165 -32.02 33.96 -0.59
CA THR A 165 -32.75 35.22 -0.56
C THR A 165 -33.63 35.30 -1.80
N HIS A 166 -34.94 35.13 -1.59
CA HIS A 166 -35.97 35.43 -2.58
C HIS A 166 -35.94 36.92 -2.94
N SER A 167 -35.46 37.25 -4.15
CA SER A 167 -35.75 38.53 -4.79
C SER A 167 -36.87 38.36 -5.81
N HIS A 168 -38.05 38.89 -5.47
CA HIS A 168 -39.15 39.12 -6.38
C HIS A 168 -38.70 39.98 -7.57
N ALA A 169 -38.91 39.50 -8.80
CA ALA A 169 -38.95 40.35 -9.98
C ALA A 169 -40.00 39.86 -10.96
N SER A 170 -40.79 40.83 -11.41
CA SER A 170 -42.12 40.71 -11.97
C SER A 170 -42.13 40.25 -13.43
N SER A 171 -43.21 39.55 -13.75
CA SER A 171 -43.69 39.12 -15.07
C SER A 171 -43.42 40.07 -16.24
N SER A 172 -42.95 39.52 -17.36
CA SER A 172 -43.52 39.85 -18.66
C SER A 172 -43.59 38.62 -19.58
N ARG A 173 -44.77 38.47 -20.15
CA ARG A 173 -45.33 37.36 -20.94
C ARG A 173 -45.01 37.60 -22.41
N ARG A 174 -44.50 36.60 -23.14
CA ARG A 174 -44.79 36.41 -24.58
C ARG A 174 -44.82 34.92 -24.95
N GLN A 175 -45.95 34.54 -25.53
CA GLN A 175 -46.29 33.20 -26.04
C GLN A 175 -45.74 33.00 -27.46
N SER A 176 -45.27 31.79 -27.72
CA SER A 176 -45.36 31.03 -28.99
C SER A 176 -44.72 29.66 -28.68
N GLY A 177 -45.39 28.51 -28.63
CA GLY A 177 -46.46 28.04 -29.47
C GLY A 177 -45.88 27.25 -30.64
N GLN A 178 -45.48 25.99 -30.42
CA GLN A 178 -45.75 24.87 -31.35
C GLN A 178 -45.31 23.51 -30.79
N SER A 179 -46.29 22.61 -30.78
CA SER A 179 -46.27 21.18 -30.55
C SER A 179 -45.61 20.41 -31.69
N THR A 180 -44.98 19.27 -31.40
CA THR A 180 -45.26 17.97 -32.07
C THR A 180 -44.48 16.82 -31.41
N THR A 181 -45.22 15.82 -30.94
CA THR A 181 -44.80 14.43 -30.72
C THR A 181 -45.44 13.60 -31.86
N PRO A 182 -44.85 12.47 -32.29
CA PRO A 182 -45.45 11.17 -31.94
C PRO A 182 -44.38 10.05 -31.70
N GLN A 183 -44.56 9.20 -30.67
CA GLN A 183 -45.13 7.83 -30.72
C GLN A 183 -44.06 6.73 -30.98
N ARG A 184 -43.63 5.98 -29.96
CA ARG A 184 -44.12 4.64 -29.52
C ARG A 184 -44.22 3.59 -30.63
N GLN A 185 -43.30 2.62 -30.63
CA GLN A 185 -43.57 1.23 -31.02
C GLN A 185 -42.93 0.26 -30.03
N GLN A 186 -43.70 -0.78 -29.69
CA GLN A 186 -43.41 -1.84 -28.74
C GLN A 186 -43.15 -3.16 -29.51
N HIS A 187 -42.20 -3.96 -29.02
CA HIS A 187 -42.14 -5.45 -28.92
C HIS A 187 -42.35 -6.34 -30.18
N PRO A 188 -41.88 -7.62 -30.22
CA PRO A 188 -41.93 -8.66 -29.16
C PRO A 188 -40.57 -9.35 -28.87
N GLN A 189 -40.24 -9.71 -27.62
CA GLN A 189 -40.61 -10.92 -26.88
C GLN A 189 -40.47 -12.24 -27.68
N GLN A 190 -39.43 -13.02 -27.38
CA GLN A 190 -39.50 -14.47 -27.46
C GLN A 190 -38.77 -15.08 -26.26
N GLN A 191 -39.41 -16.11 -25.72
CA GLN A 191 -39.17 -16.74 -24.43
C GLN A 191 -38.90 -18.24 -24.68
N GLN A 192 -38.13 -18.83 -23.74
CA GLN A 192 -38.21 -20.21 -23.22
C GLN A 192 -37.10 -21.24 -23.50
N SER A 193 -36.67 -21.77 -22.34
CA SER A 193 -36.28 -23.15 -22.01
C SER A 193 -34.87 -23.61 -22.43
N GLY A 194 -34.09 -24.33 -21.63
CA GLY A 194 -34.30 -24.96 -20.32
C GLY A 194 -33.26 -26.08 -20.13
N GLY A 195 -32.86 -26.35 -18.89
CA GLY A 195 -31.99 -27.47 -18.47
C GLY A 195 -30.51 -27.29 -18.82
N GLY A 196 -29.52 -27.64 -17.99
CA GLY A 196 -29.46 -28.51 -16.82
C GLY A 196 -28.12 -29.28 -16.90
N GLY A 197 -27.36 -29.30 -15.80
CA GLY A 197 -26.09 -30.03 -15.66
C GLY A 197 -24.87 -29.14 -15.91
N GLY A 198 -24.02 -28.81 -14.94
CA GLY A 198 -23.54 -29.65 -13.86
C GLY A 198 -22.08 -29.98 -14.14
N TRP A 199 -21.16 -29.09 -13.76
CA TRP A 199 -19.75 -29.41 -13.56
C TRP A 199 -19.34 -28.80 -12.23
N GLN A 200 -19.26 -29.66 -11.23
CA GLN A 200 -18.58 -29.37 -9.98
C GLN A 200 -17.09 -29.27 -10.30
N SER A 201 -16.50 -28.10 -10.08
CA SER A 201 -15.07 -27.96 -9.83
C SER A 201 -14.90 -27.47 -8.42
N THR A 202 -14.73 -28.44 -7.53
CA THR A 202 -14.32 -28.31 -6.14
C THR A 202 -12.93 -27.66 -6.11
N LEU A 203 -12.86 -26.35 -5.90
CA LEU A 203 -11.63 -25.74 -5.39
C LEU A 203 -11.70 -25.82 -3.87
N THR A 204 -10.87 -26.70 -3.33
CA THR A 204 -10.51 -26.77 -1.92
C THR A 204 -10.11 -25.38 -1.44
N SER A 205 -11.02 -24.78 -0.68
CA SER A 205 -10.78 -23.60 0.14
C SER A 205 -9.68 -23.94 1.13
N LEU A 206 -8.47 -23.41 0.90
CA LEU A 206 -7.48 -23.30 1.95
C LEU A 206 -7.81 -22.03 2.74
N VAL A 207 -8.20 -22.31 3.98
CA VAL A 207 -8.58 -21.41 5.06
C VAL A 207 -7.54 -20.29 5.21
N SER A 208 -7.88 -19.08 4.78
CA SER A 208 -7.10 -17.88 5.09
C SER A 208 -7.68 -17.22 6.35
N TRP A 209 -7.23 -17.71 7.50
CA TRP A 209 -7.22 -16.94 8.74
C TRP A 209 -6.27 -15.75 8.56
N PHE A 210 -6.81 -14.59 8.19
CA PHE A 210 -6.13 -13.31 8.38
C PHE A 210 -6.95 -12.49 9.38
N PRO A 211 -6.38 -12.09 10.53
CA PRO A 211 -7.05 -11.16 11.41
C PRO A 211 -7.08 -9.77 10.75
N THR A 212 -8.20 -9.08 10.93
CA THR A 212 -8.46 -7.69 10.58
C THR A 212 -7.28 -6.81 11.03
N VAL A 213 -6.58 -6.17 10.10
CA VAL A 213 -5.47 -5.26 10.44
C VAL A 213 -6.04 -3.85 10.58
N PRO A 214 -6.02 -3.21 11.78
CA PRO A 214 -6.25 -1.77 11.88
C PRO A 214 -5.16 -1.02 11.12
N ILE A 215 -5.55 -0.20 10.16
CA ILE A 215 -4.70 0.89 9.68
C ILE A 215 -4.95 2.06 10.63
N SER A 216 -4.21 2.11 11.74
CA SER A 216 -4.16 3.32 12.58
C SER A 216 -3.23 4.33 11.88
N VAL A 217 -3.80 5.47 11.49
CA VAL A 217 -3.04 6.63 11.02
C VAL A 217 -2.94 7.58 12.21
N PRO A 218 -1.78 7.73 12.87
CA PRO A 218 -1.67 8.60 14.04
C PRO A 218 -1.74 10.07 13.64
N GLY A 219 -2.47 10.89 14.39
CA GLY A 219 -2.74 12.29 14.09
C GLY A 219 -2.84 13.17 15.35
N PHE A 220 -1.69 13.76 15.73
CA PHE A 220 -1.52 14.93 16.61
C PHE A 220 -1.56 14.70 18.13
N ILE A 221 -0.37 14.64 18.74
CA ILE A 221 -0.18 14.94 20.16
C ILE A 221 0.27 16.41 20.28
N ALA A 222 -0.55 17.24 20.92
CA ALA A 222 -0.13 18.54 21.44
C ALA A 222 0.17 18.41 22.93
N ILE A 223 1.43 18.59 23.34
CA ILE A 223 1.78 18.89 24.73
C ILE A 223 2.33 20.30 24.79
N GLN A 224 1.71 21.11 25.65
CA GLN A 224 2.03 22.50 25.92
C GLN A 224 3.45 22.68 26.47
N GLY A 225 4.21 23.57 25.85
CA GLY A 225 5.38 24.23 26.41
C GLY A 225 5.29 25.72 26.12
N GLU A 226 5.15 26.53 27.17
CA GLU A 226 4.95 27.98 27.10
C GLU A 226 6.14 28.69 26.44
N ARG A 227 5.91 29.46 25.34
CA ARG A 227 6.55 30.77 25.11
C ARG A 227 6.01 31.56 23.88
N GLU A 228 5.47 32.76 24.18
CA GLU A 228 5.52 34.04 23.42
C GLU A 228 4.94 34.12 21.97
N ASP A 229 3.61 34.09 21.90
CA ASP A 229 2.61 34.95 21.20
C ASP A 229 2.75 35.59 19.79
N ASP A 230 3.84 35.48 19.03
CA ASP A 230 3.87 36.05 17.64
C ASP A 230 4.01 35.00 16.50
N HIS A 231 4.10 33.70 16.81
CA HIS A 231 4.28 32.60 15.83
C HIS A 231 3.06 31.69 15.60
N ILE A 232 1.91 32.00 16.22
CA ILE A 232 0.77 31.06 16.32
C ILE A 232 0.06 30.83 14.98
N GLN A 233 0.06 31.80 14.05
CA GLN A 233 -0.64 31.64 12.75
C GLN A 233 0.09 30.72 11.76
N ASP A 234 1.42 30.77 11.67
CA ASP A 234 2.19 29.94 10.74
C ASP A 234 2.24 28.46 11.17
N GLN A 235 2.32 28.19 12.47
CA GLN A 235 2.29 26.81 12.98
C GLN A 235 0.91 26.16 12.85
N GLN A 236 -0.18 26.89 13.08
CA GLN A 236 -1.54 26.36 12.88
C GLN A 236 -1.83 26.03 11.41
N GLN A 237 -1.29 26.80 10.47
CA GLN A 237 -1.50 26.58 9.04
C GLN A 237 -0.60 25.48 8.46
N GLN A 238 0.58 25.24 9.05
CA GLN A 238 1.38 24.03 8.81
C GLN A 238 0.72 22.76 9.38
N ASN A 239 -0.02 22.88 10.49
CA ASN A 239 -0.76 21.78 11.12
C ASN A 239 -1.92 21.20 10.27
N MET A 240 -2.35 21.91 9.23
CA MET A 240 -3.52 21.56 8.41
C MET A 240 -3.16 20.84 7.09
N LYS A 241 -1.88 20.76 6.72
CA LYS A 241 -1.48 20.13 5.46
C LYS A 241 -1.29 18.62 5.65
N PRO A 242 -1.78 17.79 4.71
CA PRO A 242 -1.54 16.36 4.78
C PRO A 242 -0.04 16.08 4.71
N TRP A 243 0.37 15.05 5.43
CA TRP A 243 1.75 14.63 5.56
C TRP A 243 1.83 13.11 5.37
N ILE A 244 3.04 12.62 5.15
CA ILE A 244 3.34 11.20 4.97
C ILE A 244 4.42 10.75 5.95
N THR A 245 4.55 9.44 6.13
CA THR A 245 5.60 8.81 6.94
C THR A 245 6.78 8.44 6.04
N PHE A 246 7.25 7.20 6.09
CA PHE A 246 8.31 6.68 5.23
C PHE A 246 7.85 6.24 3.83
N THR A 247 6.54 6.34 3.54
CA THR A 247 5.98 6.12 2.21
C THR A 247 6.58 7.09 1.19
N ASP A 248 6.76 6.65 -0.05
CA ASP A 248 7.51 7.47 -1.03
C ASP A 248 6.76 8.77 -1.38
N VAL A 249 5.46 8.68 -1.69
CA VAL A 249 4.66 9.79 -2.22
C VAL A 249 3.32 9.99 -1.50
N ALA A 250 2.61 8.90 -1.20
CA ALA A 250 1.26 8.92 -0.63
C ALA A 250 1.10 7.80 0.41
N PRO A 251 0.15 7.91 1.35
CA PRO A 251 -0.02 6.93 2.41
C PRO A 251 -0.59 5.59 1.91
N LEU A 252 -1.39 5.62 0.84
CA LEU A 252 -2.01 4.42 0.26
C LEU A 252 -1.71 4.30 -1.24
N LEU A 253 -1.52 3.06 -1.68
CA LEU A 253 -1.47 2.66 -3.07
C LEU A 253 -2.61 1.68 -3.36
N ILE A 254 -3.45 2.03 -4.34
CA ILE A 254 -4.55 1.21 -4.86
C ILE A 254 -4.12 0.55 -6.17
N THR A 255 -4.49 -0.71 -6.34
CA THR A 255 -4.28 -1.46 -7.59
C THR A 255 -5.51 -2.30 -7.91
N SER A 256 -5.65 -2.73 -9.17
CA SER A 256 -6.73 -3.62 -9.60
C SER A 256 -6.20 -4.98 -10.07
N GLU A 257 -6.97 -6.04 -9.86
CA GLU A 257 -6.66 -7.38 -10.39
C GLU A 257 -6.78 -7.40 -11.92
N SER A 258 -7.71 -6.64 -12.51
CA SER A 258 -7.85 -6.51 -13.96
C SER A 258 -6.57 -6.00 -14.65
N SER A 259 -5.91 -5.00 -14.06
CA SER A 259 -4.60 -4.51 -14.52
C SER A 259 -3.47 -5.53 -14.35
N LEU A 260 -3.46 -6.26 -13.22
CA LEU A 260 -2.44 -7.30 -12.98
C LEU A 260 -2.61 -8.48 -13.94
N SER A 261 -3.84 -8.88 -14.23
CA SER A 261 -4.18 -9.92 -15.20
C SER A 261 -3.70 -9.53 -16.59
N ASN A 262 -3.96 -8.28 -17.01
CA ASN A 262 -3.45 -7.77 -18.28
C ASN A 262 -1.91 -7.80 -18.34
N LEU A 263 -1.23 -7.40 -17.26
CA LEU A 263 0.24 -7.46 -17.19
C LEU A 263 0.75 -8.90 -17.26
N SER A 264 0.15 -9.80 -16.50
CA SER A 264 0.55 -11.22 -16.43
C SER A 264 0.38 -11.91 -17.78
N ALA A 265 -0.69 -11.60 -18.51
CA ALA A 265 -0.93 -12.11 -19.86
C ALA A 265 0.14 -11.68 -20.90
N ARG A 266 1.00 -10.69 -20.59
CA ARG A 266 2.10 -10.26 -21.47
C ARG A 266 3.38 -11.08 -21.27
N LEU A 267 3.44 -11.91 -20.23
CA LEU A 267 4.57 -12.80 -19.99
C LEU A 267 4.45 -14.04 -20.87
N ALA A 268 5.56 -14.42 -21.50
CA ALA A 268 5.61 -15.64 -22.27
C ALA A 268 5.53 -16.85 -21.32
N PRO A 269 4.83 -17.94 -21.69
CA PRO A 269 4.99 -19.20 -20.98
C PRO A 269 6.46 -19.63 -21.10
N GLU A 270 7.07 -20.07 -19.99
CA GLU A 270 8.44 -20.58 -20.03
C GLU A 270 8.46 -21.82 -20.93
N SER A 271 9.09 -21.73 -22.09
CA SER A 271 9.39 -22.91 -22.89
C SER A 271 10.54 -23.64 -22.18
N THR A 272 10.24 -24.78 -21.58
CA THR A 272 11.23 -25.74 -21.06
C THR A 272 12.25 -26.05 -22.14
N THR A 273 13.36 -25.32 -22.12
CA THR A 273 14.53 -25.56 -22.96
C THR A 273 15.61 -26.15 -22.06
N SER A 274 15.30 -27.29 -21.47
CA SER A 274 16.28 -28.16 -20.83
C SER A 274 16.06 -29.55 -21.39
N THR A 275 17.04 -29.94 -22.20
CA THR A 275 17.39 -31.29 -22.65
C THR A 275 16.74 -32.42 -21.86
N GLU A 276 16.17 -33.36 -22.61
CA GLU A 276 15.76 -34.71 -22.20
C GLU A 276 16.34 -35.18 -20.85
N SER A 277 15.52 -35.11 -19.81
CA SER A 277 15.58 -36.04 -18.70
C SER A 277 14.16 -36.32 -18.24
N THR A 278 13.67 -37.47 -18.71
CA THR A 278 12.48 -38.19 -18.23
C THR A 278 12.44 -38.21 -16.72
N GLU A 279 11.55 -37.44 -16.10
CA GLU A 279 10.81 -37.87 -14.91
C GLU A 279 9.62 -36.94 -14.65
N SER A 280 8.46 -37.55 -14.48
CA SER A 280 7.17 -36.90 -14.37
C SER A 280 7.09 -36.08 -13.09
N THR A 281 7.17 -34.76 -13.21
CA THR A 281 6.57 -33.85 -12.24
C THR A 281 5.53 -33.06 -12.99
N THR A 282 4.32 -32.98 -12.45
CA THR A 282 3.17 -32.28 -13.05
C THR A 282 3.49 -30.80 -13.23
N GLU A 283 4.09 -30.45 -14.37
CA GLU A 283 4.36 -29.07 -14.76
C GLU A 283 3.03 -28.34 -14.95
N SER A 284 2.80 -27.37 -14.06
CA SER A 284 1.67 -26.46 -14.12
C SER A 284 1.66 -25.76 -15.47
N THR A 285 0.66 -26.06 -16.29
CA THR A 285 0.46 -25.51 -17.64
C THR A 285 -0.03 -24.05 -17.63
N HIS A 286 0.01 -23.39 -16.46
CA HIS A 286 -0.48 -22.03 -16.30
C HIS A 286 0.60 -21.01 -16.71
N PRO A 287 0.23 -19.97 -17.48
CA PRO A 287 1.17 -18.90 -17.82
C PRO A 287 1.69 -18.22 -16.54
N PRO A 288 2.95 -17.79 -16.52
CA PRO A 288 3.54 -17.17 -15.35
C PRO A 288 2.73 -15.94 -14.93
N GLN A 289 2.27 -15.95 -13.67
CA GLN A 289 1.50 -14.84 -13.10
C GLN A 289 2.43 -13.90 -12.36
N VAL A 290 2.32 -12.60 -12.63
CA VAL A 290 3.03 -11.60 -11.83
C VAL A 290 2.34 -11.52 -10.48
N PRO A 291 3.03 -11.78 -9.36
CA PRO A 291 2.39 -11.68 -8.06
C PRO A 291 2.13 -10.23 -7.66
N MET A 292 0.94 -9.96 -7.11
CA MET A 292 0.49 -8.60 -6.75
C MET A 292 1.41 -7.89 -5.75
N TYR A 293 2.06 -8.64 -4.85
CA TYR A 293 2.95 -8.04 -3.84
C TYR A 293 4.16 -7.31 -4.45
N LYS A 294 4.55 -7.61 -5.70
CA LYS A 294 5.59 -6.83 -6.43
C LYS A 294 5.13 -5.40 -6.69
N MET A 295 3.82 -5.16 -6.81
CA MET A 295 3.25 -3.81 -6.95
C MET A 295 3.21 -3.06 -5.62
N ARG A 296 3.31 -3.78 -4.50
CA ARG A 296 3.28 -3.27 -3.11
C ARG A 296 2.06 -2.39 -2.79
N PRO A 297 0.83 -2.77 -3.23
CA PRO A 297 -0.35 -1.99 -2.90
C PRO A 297 -0.70 -2.12 -1.41
N ASN A 298 -1.46 -1.15 -0.91
CA ASN A 298 -2.17 -1.26 0.35
C ASN A 298 -3.55 -1.88 0.14
N LEU A 299 -4.21 -1.56 -0.98
CA LEU A 299 -5.53 -2.09 -1.34
C LEU A 299 -5.52 -2.65 -2.77
N VAL A 300 -6.09 -3.83 -2.91
CA VAL A 300 -6.30 -4.53 -4.18
C VAL A 300 -7.80 -4.60 -4.41
N LEU A 301 -8.27 -4.05 -5.53
CA LEU A 301 -9.66 -4.16 -5.96
C LEU A 301 -9.75 -5.24 -7.03
N ASP A 302 -10.82 -6.04 -7.01
CA ASP A 302 -11.08 -7.04 -8.06
C ASP A 302 -11.22 -6.38 -9.45
N GLY A 303 -11.76 -5.16 -9.49
CA GLY A 303 -12.08 -4.46 -10.72
C GLY A 303 -13.23 -5.13 -11.48
N GLU A 304 -14.20 -5.74 -10.79
CA GLU A 304 -15.37 -6.32 -11.45
C GLU A 304 -16.08 -5.26 -12.31
N GLY A 305 -16.24 -5.56 -13.60
CA GLY A 305 -16.84 -4.63 -14.57
C GLY A 305 -15.91 -3.50 -15.06
N GLU A 306 -14.65 -3.48 -14.64
CA GLU A 306 -13.66 -2.49 -15.06
C GLU A 306 -12.67 -3.05 -16.07
N GLU A 307 -12.38 -2.27 -17.11
CA GLU A 307 -11.29 -2.57 -18.04
C GLU A 307 -9.93 -2.47 -17.33
N ALA A 308 -8.93 -3.18 -17.86
CA ALA A 308 -7.57 -3.01 -17.39
C ALA A 308 -7.14 -1.53 -17.46
N TRP A 309 -6.41 -1.06 -16.44
CA TRP A 309 -5.93 0.30 -16.30
C TRP A 309 -7.01 1.36 -16.00
N ALA A 310 -8.25 0.95 -15.75
CA ALA A 310 -9.32 1.89 -15.41
C ALA A 310 -8.98 2.73 -14.17
N GLU A 311 -8.18 2.19 -13.24
CA GLU A 311 -7.75 2.90 -12.06
C GLU A 311 -6.95 4.17 -12.35
N ASP A 312 -6.30 4.29 -13.52
CA ASP A 312 -5.59 5.51 -13.94
C ASP A 312 -6.47 6.77 -13.87
N TYR A 313 -7.79 6.58 -13.99
CA TYR A 313 -8.79 7.64 -14.10
C TYR A 313 -9.66 7.78 -12.85
N TRP A 314 -9.54 6.91 -11.85
CA TRP A 314 -10.39 7.04 -10.64
C TRP A 314 -9.98 8.27 -9.84
N GLY A 315 -10.90 9.21 -9.64
CA GLY A 315 -10.66 10.41 -8.85
C GLY A 315 -11.08 10.27 -7.38
N GLU A 316 -12.13 9.48 -7.13
CA GLU A 316 -12.69 9.28 -5.81
C GLU A 316 -13.29 7.87 -5.70
N LEU A 317 -12.97 7.19 -4.60
CA LEU A 317 -13.60 5.93 -4.21
C LEU A 317 -14.36 6.11 -2.90
N VAL A 318 -15.42 5.34 -2.71
CA VAL A 318 -16.07 5.16 -1.41
C VAL A 318 -16.06 3.68 -1.07
N ILE A 319 -15.57 3.37 0.13
CA ILE A 319 -15.56 2.03 0.71
C ILE A 319 -16.71 1.95 1.72
N THR A 320 -17.61 1.00 1.53
CA THR A 320 -18.74 0.75 2.43
C THR A 320 -18.42 -0.46 3.31
N SER A 321 -18.09 -0.18 4.56
CA SER A 321 -17.78 -1.22 5.56
C SER A 321 -19.01 -1.52 6.41
N THR A 322 -19.22 -2.80 6.73
CA THR A 322 -20.29 -3.23 7.65
C THR A 322 -19.66 -3.61 8.99
N SER A 323 -20.12 -3.03 10.11
CA SER A 323 -19.54 -3.24 11.45
C SER A 323 -19.66 -4.66 12.04
N SER A 324 -19.86 -5.71 11.22
CA SER A 324 -19.85 -7.10 11.69
C SER A 324 -18.46 -7.60 12.09
N ASN A 325 -17.38 -6.90 11.71
CA ASN A 325 -16.00 -7.34 11.91
C ASN A 325 -15.19 -6.48 12.91
N THR A 326 -15.83 -5.53 13.60
CA THR A 326 -15.18 -4.76 14.68
C THR A 326 -15.17 -5.54 16.00
N PRO A 327 -14.02 -5.73 16.67
CA PRO A 327 -13.95 -6.33 17.99
C PRO A 327 -14.45 -5.30 19.03
N THR A 328 -15.76 -5.11 19.10
CA THR A 328 -16.39 -4.27 20.13
C THR A 328 -17.32 -5.13 20.98
N ASN A 329 -17.06 -5.16 22.29
CA ASN A 329 -17.89 -5.78 23.32
C ASN A 329 -19.25 -5.09 23.54
N SER A 330 -19.81 -4.39 22.54
CA SER A 330 -21.09 -3.69 22.67
C SER A 330 -22.23 -4.50 22.05
N SER A 331 -23.07 -5.05 22.92
CA SER A 331 -24.24 -5.85 22.59
C SER A 331 -25.42 -5.01 22.08
N THR A 332 -25.25 -4.31 20.95
CA THR A 332 -26.35 -3.56 20.31
C THR A 332 -26.43 -3.90 18.82
N SER A 333 -27.46 -4.65 18.45
CA SER A 333 -27.63 -5.35 17.18
C SER A 333 -28.15 -4.49 16.02
N SER A 334 -27.49 -3.38 15.69
CA SER A 334 -27.73 -2.67 14.44
C SER A 334 -26.44 -2.61 13.63
N SER A 335 -26.41 -3.27 12.47
CA SER A 335 -25.28 -3.23 11.53
C SER A 335 -25.11 -1.78 11.02
N LYS A 336 -24.26 -1.00 11.67
CA LYS A 336 -23.90 0.34 11.21
C LYS A 336 -23.04 0.16 9.96
N LYS A 337 -23.45 0.79 8.86
CA LYS A 337 -22.61 0.93 7.67
C LYS A 337 -21.78 2.20 7.81
N THR A 338 -20.52 2.14 7.47
CA THR A 338 -19.63 3.30 7.46
C THR A 338 -19.05 3.48 6.06
N ASN A 339 -19.17 4.71 5.54
CA ASN A 339 -18.64 5.07 4.24
C ASN A 339 -17.33 5.83 4.41
N THR A 340 -16.25 5.26 3.91
CA THR A 340 -14.90 5.85 3.91
C THR A 340 -14.61 6.37 2.51
N LYS A 341 -14.36 7.68 2.40
CA LYS A 341 -13.95 8.28 1.13
C LYS A 341 -12.44 8.16 0.96
N LEU A 342 -11.99 7.82 -0.25
CA LEU A 342 -10.59 7.91 -0.66
C LEU A 342 -10.46 8.89 -1.84
N HIS A 343 -9.55 9.85 -1.71
CA HIS A 343 -9.16 10.75 -2.80
C HIS A 343 -7.97 10.15 -3.55
N LEU A 344 -8.13 9.90 -4.85
CA LEU A 344 -7.10 9.27 -5.68
C LEU A 344 -6.39 10.33 -6.52
N THR A 345 -5.18 10.70 -6.13
CA THR A 345 -4.57 11.98 -6.51
C THR A 345 -3.41 11.85 -7.49
N GLY A 346 -2.84 10.66 -7.70
CA GLY A 346 -1.71 10.52 -8.61
C GLY A 346 -1.47 9.10 -9.09
N ASN A 347 -0.91 8.97 -10.28
CA ASN A 347 -0.52 7.68 -10.84
C ASN A 347 0.82 7.20 -10.26
N CYS A 348 0.92 5.91 -9.94
CA CYS A 348 2.16 5.36 -9.39
C CYS A 348 3.14 4.98 -10.50
N ALA A 349 4.16 5.81 -10.68
CA ALA A 349 5.29 5.50 -11.54
C ALA A 349 6.09 4.31 -10.97
N ARG A 350 6.34 3.31 -11.81
CA ARG A 350 6.99 2.06 -11.39
C ARG A 350 8.48 2.08 -11.68
N CYS A 351 9.25 1.45 -10.79
CA CYS A 351 10.70 1.35 -10.87
C CYS A 351 11.16 -0.11 -10.96
N THR A 352 12.49 -0.32 -10.96
CA THR A 352 13.12 -1.63 -11.10
C THR A 352 12.80 -2.61 -9.98
N SER A 353 12.18 -2.16 -8.89
CA SER A 353 11.71 -3.02 -7.80
C SER A 353 10.78 -4.15 -8.28
N LEU A 354 10.02 -3.94 -9.36
CA LEU A 354 9.15 -4.96 -9.95
C LEU A 354 9.91 -6.21 -10.43
N ASN A 355 11.17 -6.02 -10.82
CA ASN A 355 12.01 -7.08 -11.35
C ASN A 355 12.82 -7.78 -10.25
N VAL A 356 12.56 -7.52 -8.97
CA VAL A 356 13.27 -8.20 -7.88
C VAL A 356 12.60 -9.53 -7.57
N ASP A 357 13.41 -10.58 -7.49
CA ASP A 357 13.03 -11.88 -6.98
C ASP A 357 13.13 -11.87 -5.46
N TYR A 358 12.02 -12.25 -4.81
CA TYR A 358 11.88 -12.17 -3.37
C TYR A 358 12.51 -13.35 -2.65
N ASP A 359 12.73 -14.47 -3.33
CA ASP A 359 13.38 -15.65 -2.75
C ASP A 359 14.91 -15.48 -2.73
N THR A 360 15.44 -14.76 -3.73
CA THR A 360 16.89 -14.60 -3.90
C THR A 360 17.42 -13.24 -3.48
N GLY A 361 16.55 -12.23 -3.33
CA GLY A 361 16.96 -10.86 -3.01
C GLY A 361 17.80 -10.23 -4.12
N LYS A 362 17.58 -10.64 -5.37
CA LYS A 362 18.34 -10.25 -6.57
C LYS A 362 17.40 -9.89 -7.72
N PRO A 363 17.89 -9.29 -8.82
CA PRO A 363 17.11 -9.20 -10.04
C PRO A 363 16.65 -10.60 -10.48
N ALA A 364 15.34 -10.74 -10.66
CA ALA A 364 14.71 -11.95 -11.16
C ALA A 364 15.24 -12.31 -12.54
N GLN A 365 15.35 -13.61 -12.79
CA GLN A 365 15.74 -14.14 -14.09
C GLN A 365 14.50 -14.38 -14.97
N GLY A 366 14.73 -14.65 -16.26
CA GLY A 366 13.65 -15.00 -17.19
C GLY A 366 12.59 -13.91 -17.36
N GLU A 367 11.34 -14.33 -17.60
CA GLU A 367 10.21 -13.42 -17.84
C GLU A 367 9.92 -12.52 -16.63
N MET A 368 10.07 -13.01 -15.40
CA MET A 368 9.89 -12.22 -14.18
C MET A 368 10.90 -11.08 -14.04
N GLY A 369 12.09 -11.20 -14.63
CA GLY A 369 13.07 -10.12 -14.73
C GLY A 369 12.68 -9.00 -15.70
N THR A 370 11.60 -9.18 -16.47
CA THR A 370 11.18 -8.26 -17.54
C THR A 370 9.88 -7.51 -17.26
N VAL A 371 9.26 -7.69 -16.09
CA VAL A 371 7.95 -7.10 -15.74
C VAL A 371 7.90 -5.60 -16.00
N LEU A 372 8.91 -4.85 -15.53
CA LEU A 372 8.97 -3.40 -15.79
C LEU A 372 9.05 -3.08 -17.29
N LYS A 373 9.82 -3.87 -18.06
CA LYS A 373 9.96 -3.70 -19.51
C LYS A 373 8.63 -3.93 -20.25
N LYS A 374 7.83 -4.90 -19.80
CA LYS A 374 6.49 -5.18 -20.36
C LYS A 374 5.53 -4.01 -20.14
N LEU A 375 5.65 -3.32 -18.99
CA LEU A 375 4.91 -2.08 -18.73
C LEU A 375 5.44 -0.91 -19.57
N MET A 376 6.76 -0.77 -19.73
CA MET A 376 7.36 0.32 -20.52
C MET A 376 6.90 0.39 -21.99
N GLY A 377 6.39 -0.72 -22.54
CA GLY A 377 5.91 -0.81 -23.91
C GLY A 377 4.80 0.18 -24.24
N ASP A 378 3.87 0.39 -23.31
CA ASP A 378 2.63 1.16 -23.52
C ASP A 378 2.18 1.97 -22.28
N ARG A 379 2.76 1.74 -21.09
CA ARG A 379 2.31 2.36 -19.84
C ARG A 379 3.04 3.63 -19.42
N ARG A 380 3.85 4.23 -20.29
CA ARG A 380 4.43 5.57 -20.08
C ARG A 380 3.40 6.65 -20.42
N VAL A 381 2.36 6.71 -19.59
CA VAL A 381 1.12 7.44 -19.85
C VAL A 381 0.93 8.68 -18.97
N ASP A 382 1.75 8.86 -17.94
CA ASP A 382 1.75 10.06 -17.11
C ASP A 382 2.73 11.10 -17.70
N PRO A 383 2.26 12.29 -18.13
CA PRO A 383 3.11 13.32 -18.71
C PRO A 383 4.22 13.82 -17.78
N GLY A 384 3.98 13.79 -16.46
CA GLY A 384 4.93 14.17 -15.43
C GLY A 384 6.05 13.15 -15.24
N MET A 385 5.77 11.88 -15.54
CA MET A 385 6.72 10.76 -15.42
C MET A 385 6.98 10.06 -16.76
N LYS A 386 7.32 10.84 -17.79
CA LYS A 386 7.45 10.39 -19.20
C LYS A 386 8.34 9.15 -19.45
N TRP A 387 9.25 8.82 -18.55
CA TRP A 387 10.19 7.69 -18.70
C TRP A 387 9.77 6.45 -17.92
N SER A 388 8.88 6.58 -16.95
CA SER A 388 8.48 5.51 -16.04
C SER A 388 7.08 5.04 -16.38
N PRO A 389 6.83 3.73 -16.48
CA PRO A 389 5.49 3.26 -16.70
C PRO A 389 4.63 3.39 -15.43
N VAL A 390 3.30 3.42 -15.60
CA VAL A 390 2.31 3.53 -14.52
C VAL A 390 1.66 2.19 -14.21
N PHE A 391 1.54 1.86 -12.93
CA PHE A 391 0.69 0.77 -12.43
C PHE A 391 0.16 1.14 -11.03
N GLY A 392 -1.16 1.21 -10.88
CA GLY A 392 -1.80 1.59 -9.62
C GLY A 392 -1.83 3.11 -9.39
N ARG A 393 -2.55 3.49 -8.33
CA ARG A 393 -2.93 4.87 -8.07
C ARG A 393 -2.81 5.22 -6.58
N TYR A 394 -2.18 6.35 -6.30
CA TYR A 394 -2.02 6.90 -4.97
C TYR A 394 -3.33 7.39 -4.42
N ALA A 395 -3.57 7.14 -3.13
CA ALA A 395 -4.77 7.54 -2.44
C ALA A 395 -4.49 8.18 -1.07
N PHE A 396 -5.40 9.06 -0.67
CA PHE A 396 -5.48 9.71 0.63
C PHE A 396 -6.85 9.43 1.23
N VAL A 397 -6.89 9.17 2.54
CA VAL A 397 -8.16 9.04 3.26
C VAL A 397 -8.81 10.42 3.33
N GLY A 398 -10.05 10.52 2.86
CA GLY A 398 -10.88 11.71 2.95
C GLY A 398 -11.84 11.63 4.13
N GLU A 399 -12.63 12.69 4.30
CA GLU A 399 -13.66 12.73 5.36
C GLU A 399 -14.71 11.64 5.13
N SER A 400 -15.03 10.89 6.19
CA SER A 400 -16.08 9.87 6.17
C SER A 400 -17.44 10.51 5.97
N VAL A 401 -18.27 9.95 5.09
CA VAL A 401 -19.65 10.43 4.90
C VAL A 401 -20.54 9.73 5.93
N GLY A 402 -20.75 10.36 7.08
CA GLY A 402 -21.73 9.92 8.07
C GLY A 402 -23.08 10.59 7.84
N GLU A 403 -24.17 9.82 7.81
CA GLU A 403 -25.52 10.37 7.98
C GLU A 403 -25.70 10.83 9.42
N GLY A 404 -25.29 12.06 9.72
CA GLY A 404 -25.42 12.64 11.05
C GLY A 404 -25.07 14.12 11.04
N GLN A 405 -26.09 14.97 10.89
CA GLN A 405 -26.00 16.39 11.22
C GLN A 405 -25.75 16.53 12.72
N GLY A 406 -24.68 17.21 13.12
CA GLY A 406 -24.48 17.57 14.52
C GLY A 406 -23.05 18.00 14.82
N GLU A 407 -22.84 19.32 14.81
CA GLU A 407 -21.86 20.10 15.56
C GLU A 407 -20.36 19.81 15.33
N GLU A 408 -19.62 20.90 15.11
CA GLU A 408 -18.15 20.98 15.09
C GLU A 408 -17.60 20.57 16.47
N GLN A 409 -17.59 19.27 16.75
CA GLN A 409 -16.78 18.72 17.84
C GLN A 409 -15.35 18.62 17.33
N GLU A 410 -14.39 18.97 18.18
CA GLU A 410 -12.96 18.77 17.96
C GLU A 410 -12.75 17.40 17.30
N GLN A 411 -12.07 17.38 16.15
CA GLN A 411 -11.87 16.15 15.37
C GLN A 411 -11.02 15.17 16.19
N GLU A 412 -11.66 14.36 17.03
CA GLU A 412 -11.04 13.19 17.64
C GLU A 412 -10.47 12.31 16.52
N GLU A 413 -9.26 11.78 16.73
CA GLU A 413 -8.59 10.85 15.82
C GLU A 413 -9.54 9.71 15.45
N ARG A 414 -10.16 9.79 14.28
CA ARG A 414 -11.12 8.78 13.87
C ARG A 414 -10.40 7.66 13.16
N GLU A 415 -10.25 6.55 13.86
CA GLU A 415 -9.79 5.31 13.25
C GLU A 415 -10.75 4.87 12.14
N VAL A 416 -10.18 4.56 10.98
CA VAL A 416 -10.91 4.05 9.81
C VAL A 416 -10.61 2.57 9.68
N TRP A 417 -11.67 1.76 9.75
CA TRP A 417 -11.59 0.32 9.62
C TRP A 417 -12.15 -0.10 8.26
N ILE A 418 -11.29 -0.72 7.45
CA ILE A 418 -11.64 -1.32 6.17
C ILE A 418 -11.23 -2.80 6.20
N SER A 419 -12.03 -3.66 5.61
CA SER A 419 -11.84 -5.11 5.61
C SER A 419 -11.84 -5.67 4.20
N VAL A 420 -11.17 -6.81 4.01
CA VAL A 420 -11.31 -7.59 2.78
C VAL A 420 -12.78 -7.98 2.61
N GLY A 421 -13.32 -7.74 1.42
CA GLY A 421 -14.73 -7.99 1.09
C GLY A 421 -15.65 -6.77 1.31
N ASP A 422 -15.14 -5.65 1.81
CA ASP A 422 -15.90 -4.40 1.81
C ASP A 422 -16.18 -3.95 0.36
N GLU A 423 -17.38 -3.40 0.15
CA GLU A 423 -17.81 -2.93 -1.18
C GLU A 423 -17.14 -1.60 -1.50
N VAL A 424 -16.58 -1.49 -2.71
CA VAL A 424 -15.87 -0.29 -3.18
C VAL A 424 -16.56 0.26 -4.41
N GLN A 425 -16.96 1.53 -4.36
CA GLN A 425 -17.61 2.23 -5.47
C GLN A 425 -16.73 3.35 -6.01
N VAL A 426 -16.59 3.42 -7.34
CA VAL A 426 -15.97 4.56 -8.02
C VAL A 426 -16.98 5.71 -8.08
N MET A 427 -16.79 6.72 -7.25
CA MET A 427 -17.70 7.88 -7.15
C MET A 427 -17.40 8.95 -8.19
N ARG A 428 -16.13 9.07 -8.60
CA ARG A 428 -15.71 10.07 -9.57
C ARG A 428 -14.60 9.51 -10.46
N ARG A 429 -14.70 9.82 -11.76
CA ARG A 429 -13.63 9.60 -12.73
C ARG A 429 -13.11 10.92 -13.26
N ASN A 430 -11.82 10.98 -13.50
CA ASN A 430 -11.17 12.07 -14.20
C ASN A 430 -11.33 11.85 -15.70
N GLU A 431 -11.48 12.94 -16.45
CA GLU A 431 -11.51 12.90 -17.92
C GLU A 431 -10.13 12.55 -18.50
N GLU A 432 -9.07 13.01 -17.83
CA GLU A 432 -7.68 12.80 -18.21
C GLU A 432 -6.88 12.17 -17.07
N ARG A 433 -5.71 11.61 -17.40
CA ARG A 433 -4.76 11.14 -16.40
C ARG A 433 -4.17 12.33 -15.64
N THR A 434 -3.89 12.11 -14.37
CA THR A 434 -3.12 13.06 -13.56
C THR A 434 -1.70 13.24 -14.11
N VAL A 435 -1.10 14.39 -13.81
CA VAL A 435 0.30 14.71 -14.11
C VAL A 435 1.06 14.70 -12.78
N MET A 436 1.96 13.74 -12.60
CA MET A 436 2.82 13.70 -11.42
C MET A 436 3.77 14.91 -11.39
N ASP A 437 3.77 15.64 -10.27
CA ASP A 437 4.60 16.83 -10.07
C ASP A 437 5.54 16.73 -8.86
N TRP A 438 5.79 15.52 -8.35
CA TRP A 438 6.79 15.32 -7.30
C TRP A 438 8.22 15.59 -7.82
N PRO A 439 9.03 16.40 -7.13
CA PRO A 439 10.41 16.70 -7.54
C PRO A 439 11.38 15.61 -7.06
N PHE A 440 11.41 14.47 -7.76
CA PHE A 440 12.27 13.33 -7.44
C PHE A 440 13.77 13.61 -7.52
#